data_AF-A0A0M4FTW7-F1
#
_entry.id   AF-A0A0M4FTW7-F1
#
_cell.length_a   1.000
_cell.length_b   1.000
_cell.length_c   1.000
_cell.angle_alpha   90.00
_cell.angle_beta   90.00
_cell.angle_gamma   90.00
#
_symmetry.space_group_name_H-M   'P 1'
#
loop_
_entity.id
_entity.type
_entity.pdbx_description
1 polymer ?
#
loop_
_entity_poly.entity_id
_entity_poly.type
_entity_poly.pdbx_seq_one_letter_code
_entity_poly.pdbx_strand_id
1 'polypeptide(L)'
;MENNLAMSKFATLLKIKKNFLILNISMLFLMNILLTTILYRLMEYQEIKEWFVGFVLLTLIITPFILIISFIFSLFWALIGLITKPDLQLKKVYVVILSCTTLYLTTQGFVFLTILNFSDLLPAATFTVLSLLLVILVFLAMFSGFTNIIGFSKKFSVITLSSLFAIIFIINIIQLIGGNPIGSWH
;
A
#
# COMPACT_ATOMS: atom_id res chain seq x y z
N MET A 1 -37.81 18.42 11.06
CA MET A 1 -37.43 17.01 10.81
C MET A 1 -36.17 16.88 9.96
N GLU A 2 -35.86 17.81 9.05
CA GLU A 2 -34.65 17.80 8.21
C GLU A 2 -33.32 18.03 8.95
N ASN A 3 -33.31 18.81 10.04
CA ASN A 3 -32.09 19.07 10.82
C ASN A 3 -31.49 17.81 11.48
N ASN A 4 -32.31 16.85 11.90
CA ASN A 4 -31.83 15.61 12.50
C ASN A 4 -31.22 14.66 11.47
N LEU A 5 -31.67 14.71 10.22
CA LEU A 5 -31.14 13.90 9.13
C LEU A 5 -29.76 14.42 8.67
N ALA A 6 -29.59 15.75 8.60
CA ALA A 6 -28.31 16.38 8.28
C ALA A 6 -27.24 16.12 9.37
N MET A 7 -27.62 16.23 10.65
CA MET A 7 -26.73 15.95 11.78
C MET A 7 -26.31 14.47 11.84
N SER A 8 -27.24 13.54 11.59
CA SER A 8 -26.97 12.11 11.51
C SER A 8 -26.01 11.75 10.35
N LYS A 9 -26.23 12.31 9.15
CA LYS A 9 -25.34 12.14 8.01
C LYS A 9 -23.95 12.73 8.27
N PHE A 10 -23.87 13.88 8.93
CA PHE A 10 -22.61 14.52 9.31
C PHE A 10 -21.82 13.69 10.34
N ALA A 11 -22.48 13.19 11.39
CA ALA A 11 -21.86 12.33 12.39
C ALA A 11 -21.37 11.00 11.80
N THR A 12 -22.14 10.42 10.87
CA THR A 12 -21.76 9.20 10.15
C THR A 12 -20.55 9.44 9.24
N LEU A 13 -20.54 10.55 8.49
CA LEU A 13 -19.38 10.98 7.70
C LEU A 13 -18.13 11.21 8.57
N LEU A 14 -18.30 11.78 9.77
CA LEU A 14 -17.21 12.04 10.70
C LEU A 14 -16.65 10.74 11.28
N LYS A 15 -17.52 9.77 11.60
CA LYS A 15 -17.15 8.43 12.09
C LYS A 15 -16.41 7.62 11.02
N ILE A 16 -16.90 7.66 9.78
CA ILE A 16 -16.23 7.02 8.62
C ILE A 16 -14.85 7.65 8.40
N LYS A 17 -14.75 8.99 8.37
CA LYS A 17 -13.48 9.71 8.22
C LYS A 17 -12.48 9.39 9.33
N LYS A 18 -12.94 9.36 10.58
CA LYS A 18 -12.09 9.04 11.75
C LYS A 18 -11.55 7.61 11.67
N ASN A 19 -12.39 6.65 11.26
CA ASN A 19 -11.97 5.27 11.09
C ASN A 19 -10.92 5.12 9.97
N PHE A 20 -11.07 5.84 8.84
CA PHE A 20 -10.09 5.81 7.76
C PHE A 20 -8.74 6.42 8.15
N LEU A 21 -8.74 7.55 8.86
CA LEU A 21 -7.50 8.18 9.32
C LEU A 21 -6.77 7.26 10.31
N ILE A 22 -7.49 6.70 11.28
CA ILE A 22 -6.92 5.78 12.27
C ILE A 22 -6.35 4.54 11.58
N LEU A 23 -7.08 3.96 10.61
CA LEU A 23 -6.60 2.81 9.84
C LEU A 23 -5.27 3.09 9.13
N ASN A 24 -5.17 4.24 8.45
CA ASN A 24 -3.95 4.64 7.75
C ASN A 24 -2.79 4.87 8.72
N ILE A 25 -3.04 5.53 9.86
CA ILE A 25 -2.02 5.74 10.90
C ILE A 25 -1.56 4.41 11.50
N SER A 26 -2.49 3.49 11.79
CA SER A 26 -2.13 2.17 12.32
C SER A 26 -1.34 1.33 11.31
N MET A 27 -1.68 1.41 10.02
CA MET A 27 -0.95 0.70 8.97
C MET A 27 0.44 1.30 8.74
N LEU A 28 0.60 2.62 8.82
CA LEU A 28 1.92 3.27 8.79
C LEU A 28 2.78 2.85 9.99
N PHE A 29 2.19 2.81 11.18
CA PHE A 29 2.89 2.37 12.39
C PHE A 29 3.33 0.91 12.28
N LEU A 30 2.44 0.03 11.83
CA LEU A 30 2.75 -1.39 11.57
C LEU A 30 3.84 -1.55 10.52
N MET A 31 3.78 -0.78 9.43
CA MET A 31 4.81 -0.79 8.38
C MET A 31 6.18 -0.38 8.94
N ASN A 32 6.24 0.67 9.77
CA ASN A 32 7.49 1.08 10.41
C ASN A 32 8.02 0.03 11.39
N ILE A 33 7.15 -0.67 12.13
CA ILE A 33 7.56 -1.81 12.98
C ILE A 33 8.22 -2.90 12.13
N LEU A 34 7.58 -3.28 11.02
CA LEU A 34 8.11 -4.30 10.10
C LEU A 34 9.46 -3.87 9.51
N LEU A 35 9.56 -2.64 9.01
CA LEU A 35 10.80 -2.10 8.44
C LEU A 35 11.94 -2.07 9.46
N THR A 36 11.64 -1.67 10.69
CA THR A 36 12.63 -1.66 11.77
C THR A 36 13.10 -3.06 12.10
N THR A 37 12.18 -4.02 12.16
CA THR A 37 12.49 -5.43 12.43
C THR A 37 13.35 -6.04 11.32
N ILE A 38 13.08 -5.67 10.06
CA ILE A 38 13.89 -6.04 8.91
C ILE A 38 15.32 -5.51 9.07
N LEU A 39 15.46 -4.21 9.34
CA LEU A 39 16.78 -3.58 9.52
C LEU A 39 17.52 -4.16 10.72
N TYR A 40 16.81 -4.45 11.81
CA TYR A 40 17.36 -5.10 12.99
C TYR A 40 17.95 -6.47 12.70
N ARG A 41 17.27 -7.28 11.88
CA ARG A 41 17.83 -8.55 11.42
C ARG A 41 19.03 -8.37 10.49
N LEU A 42 18.99 -7.40 9.57
CA LEU A 42 20.07 -7.19 8.60
C LEU A 42 21.33 -6.59 9.22
N MET A 43 21.19 -5.75 10.25
CA MET A 43 22.30 -5.09 10.94
C MET A 43 22.77 -5.85 12.18
N GLU A 44 22.18 -7.02 12.46
CA GLU A 44 22.47 -7.85 13.64
C GLU A 44 22.47 -7.05 14.96
N TYR A 45 21.58 -6.06 15.08
CA TYR A 45 21.45 -5.31 16.32
C TYR A 45 21.15 -6.29 17.46
N GLN A 46 21.84 -6.11 18.59
CA GLN A 46 21.79 -7.05 19.71
C GLN A 46 20.85 -6.59 20.82
N GLU A 47 20.47 -5.30 20.83
CA GLU A 47 19.68 -4.71 21.91
C GLU A 47 18.32 -4.15 21.47
N ILE A 48 17.28 -4.43 22.26
CA ILE A 48 15.92 -3.90 22.07
C ILE A 48 15.89 -2.36 22.09
N LYS A 49 16.81 -1.73 22.83
CA LYS A 49 16.94 -0.27 22.88
C LYS A 49 17.31 0.30 21.51
N GLU A 50 18.23 -0.34 20.79
CA GLU A 50 18.65 0.07 19.45
C GLU A 50 17.53 -0.13 18.44
N TRP A 51 16.77 -1.23 18.56
CA TRP A 51 15.55 -1.44 17.78
C TRP A 51 14.56 -0.29 17.95
N PHE A 52 14.27 0.09 19.20
CA PHE A 52 13.30 1.16 19.48
C PHE A 52 13.75 2.52 18.96
N VAL A 53 15.04 2.85 19.09
CA VAL A 53 15.61 4.09 18.53
C VAL A 53 15.50 4.08 17.00
N GLY A 54 15.84 2.95 16.36
CA GLY A 54 15.66 2.76 14.92
C GLY A 54 14.22 2.94 14.49
N PHE A 55 13.26 2.39 15.23
CA PHE A 55 11.83 2.54 14.97
C PHE A 55 11.37 4.00 14.99
N VAL A 56 11.79 4.76 16.01
CA VAL A 56 11.44 6.18 16.13
C VAL A 56 12.04 6.98 14.98
N LEU A 57 13.32 6.76 14.65
CA LEU A 57 14.00 7.47 13.56
C LEU A 57 13.36 7.15 12.20
N LEU A 58 13.13 5.88 11.90
CA LEU A 58 12.47 5.46 10.66
C LEU A 58 11.06 6.03 10.58
N THR A 59 10.30 6.02 11.67
CA THR A 59 8.96 6.60 11.67
C THR A 59 9.00 8.09 11.35
N LEU A 60 9.95 8.84 11.91
CA LEU A 60 10.10 10.28 11.65
C LEU A 60 10.57 10.59 10.22
N ILE A 61 11.37 9.72 9.62
CA ILE A 61 11.94 9.92 8.28
C ILE A 61 11.02 9.35 7.20
N ILE A 62 10.66 8.07 7.27
CA ILE A 62 9.93 7.33 6.23
C ILE A 62 8.49 7.82 6.08
N THR A 63 7.80 8.06 7.20
CA THR A 63 6.37 8.44 7.19
C THR A 63 6.11 9.70 6.35
N PRO A 64 6.83 10.83 6.51
CA PRO A 64 6.59 11.99 5.66
C PRO A 64 6.86 11.72 4.17
N PHE A 65 7.86 10.88 3.83
CA PHE A 65 8.07 10.48 2.42
C PHE A 65 6.88 9.69 1.87
N ILE A 66 6.31 8.75 2.62
CA ILE A 66 5.12 8.01 2.20
C ILE A 66 3.95 8.98 1.95
N LEU A 67 3.73 9.94 2.86
CA LEU A 67 2.66 10.93 2.72
C LEU A 67 2.84 11.81 1.46
N ILE A 68 4.06 12.24 1.17
CA ILE A 68 4.41 13.06 -0.01
C ILE A 68 4.22 12.23 -1.30
N ILE A 69 4.74 11.01 -1.34
CA ILE A 69 4.62 10.14 -2.52
C ILE A 69 3.15 9.80 -2.80
N SER A 70 2.38 9.47 -1.76
CA SER A 70 0.93 9.28 -1.90
C SER A 70 0.23 10.53 -2.42
N PHE A 71 0.68 11.73 -2.03
CA PHE A 71 0.13 12.98 -2.55
C PHE A 71 0.43 13.15 -4.04
N ILE A 72 1.67 12.92 -4.46
CA ILE A 72 2.09 12.97 -5.88
C ILE A 72 1.28 11.96 -6.72
N PHE A 73 1.16 10.71 -6.27
CA PHE A 73 0.33 9.73 -6.96
C PHE A 73 -1.14 10.14 -7.02
N SER A 74 -1.65 10.79 -5.98
CA SER A 74 -3.03 11.28 -5.98
C SER A 74 -3.26 12.39 -7.00
N LEU A 75 -2.28 13.27 -7.22
CA LEU A 75 -2.33 14.26 -8.29
C LEU A 75 -2.35 13.58 -9.66
N PHE A 76 -1.49 12.58 -9.89
CA PHE A 76 -1.48 11.81 -11.13
C PHE A 76 -2.85 11.16 -11.40
N TRP A 77 -3.41 10.47 -10.41
CA TRP A 77 -4.73 9.85 -10.54
C TRP A 77 -5.86 10.85 -10.67
N ALA A 78 -5.75 12.01 -10.04
CA ALA A 78 -6.72 13.09 -10.20
C ALA A 78 -6.70 13.65 -11.62
N LEU A 79 -5.53 13.82 -12.24
CA LEU A 79 -5.40 14.29 -13.62
C LEU A 79 -6.07 13.33 -14.61
N ILE A 80 -5.84 12.01 -14.46
CA ILE A 80 -6.52 11.00 -15.29
C ILE A 80 -8.04 11.03 -15.02
N GLY A 81 -8.43 11.16 -13.75
CA GLY A 81 -9.82 11.17 -13.32
C GLY A 81 -10.63 12.36 -13.80
N LEU A 82 -10.02 13.55 -13.91
CA LEU A 82 -10.68 14.79 -14.32
C LEU A 82 -11.31 14.69 -15.72
N ILE A 83 -10.75 13.86 -16.60
CA ILE A 83 -11.30 13.58 -17.94
C ILE A 83 -12.70 12.96 -17.85
N THR A 84 -12.95 12.17 -16.82
CA THR A 84 -14.22 11.43 -16.65
C THR A 84 -15.12 12.01 -15.56
N LYS A 85 -14.56 12.77 -14.62
CA LYS A 85 -15.29 13.35 -13.49
C LYS A 85 -14.71 14.73 -13.15
N PRO A 86 -15.27 15.83 -13.66
CA PRO A 86 -14.74 17.17 -13.43
C PRO A 86 -14.87 17.63 -11.96
N ASP A 87 -15.88 17.13 -11.22
CA ASP A 87 -16.08 17.45 -9.79
C ASP A 87 -15.24 16.57 -8.84
N LEU A 88 -14.06 16.15 -9.28
CA LEU A 88 -13.22 15.24 -8.52
C LEU A 88 -12.62 15.93 -7.29
N GLN A 89 -12.91 15.40 -6.11
CA GLN A 89 -12.30 15.89 -4.88
C GLN A 89 -10.95 15.21 -4.65
N LEU A 90 -9.84 15.96 -4.80
CA LEU A 90 -8.47 15.46 -4.58
C LEU A 90 -8.31 14.76 -3.22
N LYS A 91 -8.99 15.27 -2.17
CA LYS A 91 -9.01 14.65 -0.83
C LYS A 91 -9.47 13.19 -0.84
N LYS A 92 -10.48 12.85 -1.65
CA LYS A 92 -11.00 11.47 -1.75
C LYS A 92 -10.00 10.56 -2.46
N VAL A 93 -9.38 11.07 -3.53
CA VAL A 93 -8.29 10.37 -4.24
C VAL A 93 -7.14 10.09 -3.28
N TYR A 94 -6.71 11.10 -2.53
CA TYR A 94 -5.63 11.00 -1.55
C TYR A 94 -5.87 9.93 -0.49
N VAL A 95 -7.06 9.89 0.11
CA VAL A 95 -7.38 8.86 1.11
C VAL A 95 -7.29 7.46 0.52
N VAL A 96 -7.80 7.25 -0.70
CA VAL A 96 -7.73 5.94 -1.36
C VAL A 96 -6.30 5.55 -1.67
N ILE A 97 -5.52 6.45 -2.27
CA ILE A 97 -4.12 6.18 -2.62
C ILE A 97 -3.29 5.90 -1.37
N LEU A 98 -3.40 6.73 -0.33
CA LEU A 98 -2.69 6.51 0.94
C LEU A 98 -3.05 5.15 1.56
N SER A 99 -4.34 4.76 1.55
CA SER A 99 -4.79 3.47 2.09
C SER A 99 -4.23 2.29 1.30
N CYS A 100 -4.19 2.39 -0.03
CA CYS A 100 -3.64 1.34 -0.88
C CYS A 100 -2.12 1.27 -0.77
N THR A 101 -1.43 2.41 -0.69
CA THR A 101 0.04 2.46 -0.49
C THR A 101 0.43 1.85 0.85
N THR A 102 -0.25 2.20 1.94
CA THR A 102 0.06 1.66 3.27
C THR A 102 -0.23 0.17 3.38
N LEU A 103 -1.34 -0.29 2.79
CA LEU A 103 -1.65 -1.72 2.66
C LEU A 103 -0.56 -2.46 1.87
N TYR A 104 -0.18 -1.95 0.69
CA TYR A 104 0.86 -2.52 -0.14
C TYR A 104 2.18 -2.64 0.61
N LEU A 105 2.68 -1.54 1.18
CA LEU A 105 3.96 -1.53 1.91
C LEU A 105 3.95 -2.49 3.12
N THR A 106 2.83 -2.56 3.84
CA THR A 106 2.68 -3.50 4.96
C THR A 106 2.76 -4.95 4.47
N THR A 107 2.00 -5.29 3.42
CA THR A 107 2.01 -6.64 2.86
C THR A 107 3.38 -7.04 2.32
N GLN A 108 4.09 -6.12 1.65
CA GLN A 108 5.45 -6.37 1.16
C GLN A 108 6.46 -6.49 2.31
N GLY A 109 6.30 -5.70 3.38
CA GLY A 109 7.10 -5.85 4.60
C GLY A 109 6.97 -7.25 5.21
N PHE A 110 5.76 -7.80 5.26
CA PHE A 110 5.54 -9.18 5.72
C PHE A 110 6.20 -10.22 4.81
N VAL A 111 6.08 -10.06 3.48
CA VAL A 111 6.74 -10.95 2.51
C VAL A 111 8.25 -10.92 2.72
N PHE A 112 8.85 -9.73 2.81
CA PHE A 112 10.30 -9.57 2.97
C PHE A 112 10.79 -10.15 4.30
N LEU A 113 10.08 -9.89 5.40
CA LEU A 113 10.43 -10.47 6.71
C LEU A 113 10.34 -12.01 6.68
N THR A 114 9.37 -12.57 5.95
CA THR A 114 9.25 -14.02 5.78
C THR A 114 10.42 -14.58 4.97
N ILE A 115 10.86 -13.89 3.91
CA ILE A 115 12.06 -14.27 3.14
C ILE A 115 13.29 -14.30 4.05
N LEU A 116 13.51 -13.26 4.87
CA LEU A 116 14.65 -13.21 5.79
C LEU A 116 14.63 -14.31 6.86
N ASN A 117 13.46 -14.81 7.23
CA ASN A 117 13.31 -15.82 8.28
C ASN A 117 13.39 -17.26 7.76
N PHE A 118 13.10 -17.49 6.47
CA PHE A 118 12.91 -18.84 5.91
C PHE A 118 13.57 -19.03 4.54
N SER A 119 14.52 -18.17 4.15
CA SER A 119 15.16 -18.17 2.82
C SER A 119 15.65 -19.54 2.37
N ASP A 120 16.13 -20.36 3.30
CA ASP A 120 16.74 -21.66 3.02
C ASP A 120 15.71 -22.79 2.91
N LEU A 121 14.45 -22.53 3.32
CA LEU A 121 13.38 -23.53 3.48
C LEU A 121 12.23 -23.38 2.47
N LEU A 122 12.07 -22.21 1.84
CA LEU A 122 10.94 -21.92 0.96
C LEU A 122 11.39 -21.60 -0.48
N PRO A 123 10.84 -22.28 -1.50
CA PRO A 123 11.18 -21.99 -2.90
C PRO A 123 10.84 -20.54 -3.27
N ALA A 124 11.74 -19.85 -3.97
CA ALA A 124 11.54 -18.47 -4.45
C ALA A 124 10.21 -18.27 -5.20
N ALA A 125 9.76 -19.29 -5.96
CA ALA A 125 8.48 -19.29 -6.64
C ALA A 125 7.28 -19.11 -5.69
N THR A 126 7.32 -19.68 -4.49
CA THR A 126 6.24 -19.57 -3.49
C THR A 126 6.10 -18.14 -2.99
N PHE A 127 7.22 -17.45 -2.77
CA PHE A 127 7.23 -16.04 -2.37
C PHE A 127 6.73 -15.12 -3.46
N THR A 128 7.12 -15.37 -4.72
CA THR A 128 6.60 -14.60 -5.85
C THR A 128 5.10 -14.77 -6.01
N VAL A 129 4.59 -16.00 -5.89
CA VAL A 129 3.13 -16.26 -5.93
C VAL A 129 2.41 -15.56 -4.78
N LEU A 130 2.94 -15.63 -3.56
CA LEU A 130 2.36 -14.93 -2.41
C LEU A 130 2.36 -13.41 -2.60
N SER A 131 3.46 -12.84 -3.09
CA SER A 131 3.55 -11.40 -3.38
C SER A 131 2.52 -10.97 -4.43
N LEU A 132 2.35 -11.75 -5.51
CA LEU A 132 1.34 -11.49 -6.53
C LEU A 132 -0.09 -11.54 -5.98
N LEU A 133 -0.40 -12.51 -5.11
CA LEU A 133 -1.71 -12.58 -4.44
C LEU A 133 -1.98 -11.34 -3.56
N LEU A 134 -0.98 -10.88 -2.83
CA LEU A 134 -1.09 -9.67 -2.00
C LEU A 134 -1.25 -8.41 -2.86
N VAL A 135 -0.58 -8.34 -4.01
CA VAL A 135 -0.79 -7.28 -5.01
C VAL A 135 -2.24 -7.28 -5.49
N ILE A 136 -2.80 -8.45 -5.85
CA ILE A 136 -4.21 -8.56 -6.27
C ILE A 136 -5.16 -8.00 -5.19
N LEU A 137 -4.91 -8.30 -3.92
CA LEU A 137 -5.71 -7.76 -2.80
C LEU A 137 -5.65 -6.23 -2.74
N VAL A 138 -4.48 -5.63 -2.95
CA VAL A 138 -4.34 -4.17 -3.02
C VAL A 138 -5.14 -3.60 -4.20
N PHE A 139 -5.11 -4.25 -5.36
CA PHE A 139 -5.89 -3.85 -6.52
C PHE A 139 -7.40 -3.93 -6.28
N LEU A 140 -7.88 -4.96 -5.58
CA LEU A 140 -9.28 -5.07 -5.18
C LEU A 140 -9.70 -3.94 -4.22
N ALA A 141 -8.85 -3.62 -3.25
CA ALA A 141 -9.07 -2.49 -2.34
C ALA A 141 -9.12 -1.16 -3.11
N MET A 142 -8.20 -0.98 -4.06
CA MET A 142 -8.13 0.22 -4.92
C MET A 142 -9.36 0.34 -5.83
N PHE A 143 -9.84 -0.77 -6.40
CA PHE A 143 -11.08 -0.82 -7.17
C PHE A 143 -12.29 -0.38 -6.33
N SER A 144 -12.40 -0.91 -5.11
CA SER A 144 -13.45 -0.50 -4.17
C SER A 144 -13.34 0.99 -3.82
N GLY A 145 -12.12 1.50 -3.59
CA GLY A 145 -11.89 2.92 -3.34
C GLY A 145 -12.28 3.81 -4.52
N PHE A 146 -11.93 3.42 -5.75
CA PHE A 146 -12.25 4.16 -6.96
C PHE A 146 -13.75 4.21 -7.24
N THR A 147 -14.45 3.11 -7.03
CA THR A 147 -15.89 3.02 -7.31
C THR A 147 -16.75 3.59 -6.17
N ASN A 148 -16.45 3.26 -4.92
CA ASN A 148 -17.32 3.60 -3.78
C ASN A 148 -16.95 4.92 -3.09
N ILE A 149 -15.67 5.30 -3.08
CA ILE A 149 -15.21 6.52 -2.38
C ILE A 149 -15.08 7.68 -3.37
N ILE A 150 -14.34 7.48 -4.46
CA ILE A 150 -14.10 8.51 -5.47
C ILE A 150 -15.33 8.65 -6.39
N GLY A 151 -15.99 7.53 -6.69
CA GLY A 151 -17.18 7.48 -7.53
C GLY A 151 -16.87 7.52 -9.03
N PHE A 152 -15.80 6.84 -9.45
CA PHE A 152 -15.56 6.54 -10.86
C PHE A 152 -16.49 5.44 -11.37
N SER A 153 -16.70 5.36 -12.69
CA SER A 153 -17.45 4.26 -13.28
C SER A 153 -16.71 2.94 -13.08
N LYS A 154 -17.48 1.84 -12.94
CA LYS A 154 -16.89 0.49 -12.85
C LYS A 154 -16.02 0.18 -14.07
N LYS A 155 -16.49 0.53 -15.27
CA LYS A 155 -15.77 0.31 -16.53
C LYS A 155 -14.42 1.01 -16.54
N PHE A 156 -14.37 2.29 -16.18
CA PHE A 156 -13.11 3.04 -16.08
C PHE A 156 -12.18 2.40 -15.05
N SER A 157 -12.70 2.12 -13.85
CA SER A 157 -11.91 1.54 -12.76
C SER A 157 -11.31 0.18 -13.13
N VAL A 158 -12.07 -0.69 -13.80
CA VAL A 158 -11.55 -1.98 -14.30
C VAL A 158 -10.46 -1.76 -15.33
N ILE A 159 -10.71 -0.95 -16.38
CA ILE A 159 -9.74 -0.75 -17.47
C ILE A 159 -8.40 -0.24 -16.92
N THR A 160 -8.43 0.80 -16.09
CA THR A 160 -7.20 1.42 -15.60
C THR A 160 -6.46 0.54 -14.59
N LEU A 161 -7.18 -0.21 -13.74
CA LEU A 161 -6.54 -1.10 -12.78
C LEU A 161 -6.01 -2.38 -13.44
N SER A 162 -6.72 -2.94 -14.42
CA SER A 162 -6.25 -4.10 -15.18
C SER A 162 -5.01 -3.77 -16.00
N SER A 163 -4.90 -2.58 -16.60
CA SER A 163 -3.69 -2.18 -17.32
C SER A 163 -2.48 -2.04 -16.39
N LEU A 164 -2.66 -1.42 -15.22
CA LEU A 164 -1.63 -1.34 -14.19
C LEU A 164 -1.23 -2.71 -13.65
N PHE A 165 -2.20 -3.58 -13.40
CA PHE A 165 -1.94 -4.94 -12.94
C PHE A 165 -1.12 -5.72 -13.98
N ALA A 166 -1.46 -5.61 -15.26
CA ALA A 166 -0.71 -6.25 -16.33
C ALA A 166 0.76 -5.78 -16.37
N ILE A 167 1.01 -4.48 -16.20
CA ILE A 167 2.37 -3.94 -16.12
C ILE A 167 3.13 -4.54 -14.94
N ILE A 168 2.53 -4.54 -13.74
CA ILE A 168 3.18 -5.10 -12.54
C ILE A 168 3.41 -6.60 -12.68
N PHE A 169 2.45 -7.34 -13.25
CA PHE A 169 2.58 -8.76 -13.52
C PHE A 169 3.75 -9.03 -14.47
N ILE A 170 3.88 -8.28 -15.57
CA ILE A 170 4.99 -8.40 -16.50
C ILE A 170 6.33 -8.11 -15.81
N ILE A 171 6.41 -7.06 -14.97
CA ILE A 171 7.62 -6.75 -14.21
C ILE A 171 8.01 -7.93 -13.30
N ASN A 172 7.04 -8.51 -12.59
CA ASN A 172 7.30 -9.67 -11.71
C ASN A 172 7.74 -10.91 -12.49
N ILE A 173 7.17 -11.15 -13.68
CA ILE A 173 7.60 -12.26 -14.56
C ILE A 173 9.03 -12.03 -15.08
N ILE A 174 9.37 -10.81 -15.49
CA ILE A 174 10.74 -10.47 -15.90
C ILE A 174 11.71 -10.68 -14.75
N GLN A 175 11.35 -10.32 -13.51
CA GLN A 175 12.17 -10.58 -12.33
C GLN A 175 12.31 -12.07 -12.03
N LEU A 176 11.28 -12.88 -12.25
CA LEU A 176 11.33 -14.33 -12.03
C LEU A 176 12.20 -15.04 -13.10
N ILE A 177 12.19 -14.56 -14.35
CA ILE A 177 12.97 -15.11 -15.45
C ILE A 177 14.42 -14.59 -15.44
N GLY A 178 14.60 -13.27 -15.25
CA GLY A 178 15.88 -12.59 -15.24
C GLY A 178 16.60 -12.60 -13.89
N GLY A 179 15.89 -12.92 -12.81
CA GLY A 179 16.46 -13.19 -11.48
C GLY A 179 16.94 -14.63 -11.31
N ASN A 180 16.82 -15.47 -12.33
CA ASN A 180 17.59 -16.70 -12.43
C ASN A 180 18.97 -16.31 -12.98
N PRO A 181 20.06 -16.35 -12.18
CA PRO A 181 21.37 -16.12 -12.75
C PRO A 181 21.61 -17.25 -13.76
N ILE A 182 21.75 -16.87 -15.03
CA ILE A 182 22.59 -17.63 -15.94
C ILE A 182 24.00 -17.56 -15.31
N GLY A 183 24.35 -18.55 -14.48
CA GLY A 183 25.71 -18.75 -13.94
C GLY A 183 25.83 -19.12 -12.45
N SER A 184 26.49 -20.26 -12.21
CA SER A 184 27.33 -20.63 -11.04
C SER A 184 26.68 -20.89 -9.67
N TRP A 185 26.11 -22.08 -9.50
CA TRP A 185 26.42 -22.95 -8.37
C TRP A 185 26.90 -24.29 -8.93
N HIS A 186 28.05 -24.27 -9.58
CA HIS A 186 29.05 -25.34 -9.76
C HIS A 186 30.24 -24.76 -10.51
#